data_AF-W1WUZ0-F1
#
_entry.id   AF-W1WUZ0-F1
#
_cell.length_a   1.000
_cell.length_b   1.000
_cell.length_c   1.000
_cell.angle_alpha   90.00
_cell.angle_beta   90.00
_cell.angle_gamma   90.00
#
_symmetry.space_group_name_H-M   'P 1'
#
loop_
_entity.id
_entity.type
_entity.pdbx_description
1 polymer ?
#
loop_
_entity_poly.entity_id
_entity_poly.type
_entity_poly.pdbx_seq_one_letter_code
_entity_poly.pdbx_strand_id
1 'polypeptide(L)'
;MIHYKGFIPILVCTKRIYMNILFVRLSYIGDILHATPAARWIKEHYPEAKLHWIVTPSMVELLKNNPYVDEIIPWERDEYEAHSKKLHIPTMWRMWWELRDKLKPYKFDVAV
;
A
#
# COMPACT_ATOMS: atom_id res chain seq x y z
N MET A 1 20.96 40.10 -34.20
CA MET A 1 21.16 38.70 -34.60
C MET A 1 21.78 37.97 -33.41
N ILE A 2 20.96 37.26 -32.64
CA ILE A 2 21.31 36.70 -31.33
C ILE A 2 21.67 35.23 -31.53
N HIS A 3 22.93 34.86 -31.30
CA HIS A 3 23.38 33.46 -31.29
C HIS A 3 23.12 32.87 -29.90
N TYR A 4 22.11 32.01 -29.77
CA TYR A 4 21.93 31.17 -28.59
C TYR A 4 22.88 29.97 -28.66
N LYS A 5 23.87 29.96 -27.76
CA LYS A 5 24.69 28.79 -27.47
C LYS A 5 23.91 27.82 -26.59
N GLY A 6 23.78 26.59 -27.08
CA GLY A 6 23.77 25.33 -26.32
C GLY A 6 22.87 25.26 -25.08
N PHE A 7 21.63 24.82 -25.27
CA PHE A 7 20.87 24.17 -24.21
C PHE A 7 20.86 22.67 -24.52
N ILE A 8 21.80 21.92 -23.91
CA ILE A 8 21.77 20.46 -23.92
C ILE A 8 20.61 20.08 -23.00
N PRO A 9 19.52 19.47 -23.47
CA PRO A 9 18.51 18.95 -22.56
C PRO A 9 19.19 17.82 -21.80
N ILE A 10 19.34 18.01 -20.49
CA ILE A 10 19.70 16.96 -19.55
C ILE A 10 18.68 15.86 -19.78
N LEU A 11 19.13 14.76 -20.38
CA LEU A 11 18.40 13.51 -20.38
C LEU A 11 18.34 13.09 -18.91
N VAL A 12 17.35 13.61 -18.17
CA VAL A 12 16.96 13.04 -16.89
C VAL A 12 16.58 11.62 -17.27
N CYS A 13 17.47 10.68 -16.97
CA CYS A 13 17.15 9.28 -16.98
C CYS A 13 16.10 9.11 -15.89
N THR A 14 14.83 9.36 -16.24
CA THR A 14 13.69 8.97 -15.43
C THR A 14 13.73 7.46 -15.46
N LYS A 15 14.47 6.90 -14.49
CA LYS A 15 14.40 5.49 -14.21
C LYS A 15 12.94 5.29 -13.85
N ARG A 16 12.18 4.67 -14.76
CA ARG A 16 10.77 4.37 -14.54
C ARG A 16 10.74 3.31 -13.45
N ILE A 17 10.64 3.76 -12.20
CA ILE A 17 10.66 2.86 -11.05
C ILE A 17 9.26 2.24 -10.97
N TYR A 18 9.13 1.03 -11.49
CA TYR A 18 8.00 0.16 -11.23
C TYR A 18 8.17 -0.42 -9.83
N MET A 19 7.49 0.18 -8.85
CA MET A 19 7.53 -0.23 -7.44
C MET A 19 6.17 -0.74 -7.01
N ASN A 20 6.11 -1.92 -6.41
CA ASN A 20 4.92 -2.39 -5.70
C ASN A 20 5.13 -2.18 -4.20
N ILE A 21 4.27 -1.35 -3.61
CA ILE A 21 4.34 -0.92 -2.22
C ILE A 21 3.14 -1.50 -1.47
N LEU A 22 3.40 -2.06 -0.29
CA LEU A 22 2.37 -2.54 0.61
C LEU A 22 2.25 -1.62 1.83
N PHE A 23 1.11 -0.98 2.02
CA PHE A 23 0.76 -0.33 3.27
C PHE A 23 0.05 -1.32 4.19
N VAL A 24 0.52 -1.43 5.44
CA VAL A 24 -0.11 -2.29 6.46
C VAL A 24 -0.69 -1.39 7.55
N ARG A 25 -1.96 -0.99 7.43
CA ARG A 25 -2.66 -0.22 8.48
C ARG A 25 -3.98 -0.89 8.82
N LEU A 26 -3.90 -1.80 9.77
CA LEU A 26 -5.03 -2.55 10.30
C LEU A 26 -5.66 -1.82 11.50
N SER A 27 -5.81 -0.51 11.38
CA SER A 27 -6.14 0.38 12.47
C SER A 27 -7.44 1.12 12.18
N TYR A 28 -7.88 1.95 13.13
CA TYR A 28 -9.15 2.65 13.01
C TYR A 28 -9.05 3.85 12.04
N ILE A 29 -10.20 4.47 11.76
CA ILE A 29 -10.36 5.54 10.77
C ILE A 29 -9.29 6.64 10.84
N GLY A 30 -8.88 7.07 12.03
CA GLY A 30 -7.90 8.15 12.20
C GLY A 30 -6.55 7.84 11.54
N ASP A 31 -6.04 6.64 11.75
CA ASP A 31 -4.74 6.22 11.19
C ASP A 31 -4.79 6.10 9.66
N ILE A 32 -5.91 5.64 9.11
CA ILE A 32 -6.10 5.56 7.67
C ILE A 32 -6.12 6.96 7.05
N LEU A 33 -6.89 7.88 7.65
CA LEU A 33 -6.95 9.27 7.21
C LEU A 33 -5.57 9.92 7.22
N HIS A 34 -4.77 9.71 8.28
CA HIS A 34 -3.41 10.24 8.38
C HIS A 34 -2.43 9.64 7.37
N ALA A 35 -2.66 8.41 6.91
CA ALA A 35 -1.82 7.77 5.90
C ALA A 35 -2.22 8.14 4.46
N THR A 36 -3.44 8.68 4.22
CA THR A 36 -3.88 9.05 2.86
C THR A 36 -3.02 10.11 2.17
N PRO A 37 -2.48 11.16 2.85
CA PRO A 37 -1.57 12.11 2.19
C PRO A 37 -0.25 11.45 1.76
N ALA A 38 0.22 10.43 2.48
CA ALA A 38 1.41 9.69 2.08
C ALA A 38 1.17 8.89 0.80
N ALA A 39 0.00 8.22 0.68
CA ALA A 39 -0.40 7.54 -0.55
C ALA A 39 -0.44 8.50 -1.74
N ARG A 40 -1.03 9.68 -1.56
CA ARG A 40 -1.05 10.76 -2.56
C ARG A 40 0.35 11.18 -2.97
N TRP A 41 1.20 11.52 -1.99
CA TRP A 41 2.56 11.99 -2.25
C TRP A 41 3.38 10.96 -3.04
N ILE A 42 3.26 9.67 -2.68
CA ILE A 42 3.91 8.57 -3.41
C ILE A 42 3.47 8.56 -4.87
N LYS A 43 2.16 8.61 -5.14
CA LYS A 43 1.62 8.59 -6.51
C LYS A 43 1.99 9.84 -7.32
N GLU A 44 2.09 11.00 -6.68
CA GLU A 44 2.54 12.23 -7.36
C GLU A 44 4.02 12.17 -7.76
N HIS A 45 4.89 11.51 -6.98
CA HIS A 45 6.34 11.42 -7.25
C HIS A 45 6.75 10.14 -8.02
N TYR A 46 5.97 9.07 -7.87
CA TYR A 46 6.15 7.78 -8.51
C TYR A 46 4.82 7.31 -9.16
N PRO A 47 4.38 7.94 -10.27
CA PRO A 47 3.06 7.65 -10.86
C PRO A 47 2.84 6.20 -11.29
N GLU A 48 3.91 5.47 -11.60
CA GLU A 48 3.88 4.08 -12.02
C GLU A 48 3.95 3.10 -10.82
N ALA A 49 4.14 3.59 -9.60
CA ALA A 49 4.13 2.75 -8.41
C ALA A 49 2.72 2.22 -8.15
N LYS A 50 2.61 0.94 -7.78
CA LYS A 50 1.37 0.32 -7.32
C LYS A 50 1.35 0.29 -5.81
N LEU A 51 0.32 0.89 -5.23
CA LEU A 51 0.08 0.94 -3.80
C LEU A 51 -1.06 -0.02 -3.45
N HIS A 52 -0.70 -1.09 -2.76
CA HIS A 52 -1.63 -2.04 -2.17
C HIS A 52 -1.75 -1.74 -0.68
N TRP A 53 -2.95 -1.86 -0.12
CA TRP A 53 -3.19 -1.47 1.26
C TRP A 53 -3.97 -2.53 2.02
N ILE A 54 -3.33 -3.14 3.04
CA ILE A 54 -4.00 -4.03 3.99
C ILE A 54 -4.73 -3.20 5.05
N VAL A 55 -6.03 -3.41 5.17
CA VAL A 55 -6.90 -2.74 6.15
C VAL A 55 -7.87 -3.73 6.79
N THR A 56 -8.48 -3.33 7.91
CA THR A 56 -9.63 -4.04 8.47
C THR A 56 -10.83 -3.93 7.50
N PRO A 57 -11.71 -4.94 7.42
CA PRO A 57 -12.84 -4.93 6.49
C PRO A 57 -13.76 -3.72 6.66
N SER A 58 -13.95 -3.27 7.90
CA SER A 58 -14.75 -2.08 8.24
C SER A 58 -14.24 -0.79 7.60
N MET A 59 -13.00 -0.76 7.12
CA MET A 59 -12.37 0.43 6.53
C MET A 59 -12.24 0.37 5.01
N VAL A 60 -12.64 -0.73 4.37
CA VAL A 60 -12.58 -0.88 2.90
C VAL A 60 -13.35 0.23 2.20
N GLU A 61 -14.55 0.53 2.70
CA GLU A 61 -15.44 1.56 2.15
C GLU A 61 -14.84 2.97 2.21
N LEU A 62 -13.96 3.24 3.17
CA LEU A 62 -13.27 4.52 3.29
C LEU A 62 -12.21 4.70 2.20
N LEU A 63 -11.57 3.61 1.77
CA LEU A 63 -10.48 3.64 0.80
C LEU A 63 -10.92 3.36 -0.63
N LYS A 64 -12.08 2.73 -0.87
CA LYS A 64 -12.50 2.26 -2.21
C LYS A 64 -12.51 3.33 -3.31
N ASN A 65 -12.71 4.60 -2.93
CA ASN A 65 -12.76 5.74 -3.85
C ASN A 65 -11.46 6.56 -3.85
N ASN A 66 -10.42 6.10 -3.17
CA ASN A 66 -9.15 6.82 -3.11
C ASN A 66 -8.36 6.53 -4.41
N PRO A 67 -8.13 7.54 -5.27
CA PRO A 67 -7.45 7.34 -6.56
C PRO A 67 -5.97 6.99 -6.42
N TYR A 68 -5.41 7.13 -5.21
CA TYR A 68 -4.01 6.87 -4.93
C TYR A 68 -3.74 5.45 -4.42
N VAL A 69 -4.79 4.62 -4.26
CA VAL A 69 -4.70 3.23 -3.81
C VAL A 69 -5.16 2.33 -4.95
N ASP A 70 -4.27 1.45 -5.41
CA ASP A 70 -4.58 0.56 -6.53
C ASP A 70 -5.35 -0.68 -6.09
N GLU A 71 -5.08 -1.16 -4.88
CA GLU A 71 -5.72 -2.36 -4.37
C GLU A 71 -5.89 -2.34 -2.85
N ILE A 72 -7.06 -2.78 -2.40
CA ILE A 72 -7.40 -2.86 -0.98
C ILE A 72 -7.48 -4.33 -0.60
N ILE A 73 -6.72 -4.72 0.42
CA ILE A 73 -6.57 -6.10 0.88
C ILE A 73 -7.21 -6.18 2.28
N PRO A 74 -8.52 -6.52 2.39
CA PRO A 74 -9.13 -6.68 3.71
C PRO A 74 -8.51 -7.88 4.44
N TRP A 75 -8.27 -7.70 5.74
CA TRP A 75 -7.85 -8.76 6.66
C TRP A 75 -8.51 -8.60 8.04
N GLU A 76 -9.04 -9.71 8.57
CA GLU A 76 -9.82 -9.79 9.81
C GLU A 76 -8.94 -9.66 11.07
N ARG A 77 -8.32 -8.50 11.28
CA ARG A 77 -7.48 -8.26 12.47
C ARG A 77 -8.25 -8.43 13.78
N ASP A 78 -9.49 -7.94 13.84
CA ASP A 78 -10.27 -7.97 15.08
C ASP A 78 -10.56 -9.41 15.52
N GLU A 79 -10.85 -10.31 14.57
CA GLU A 79 -10.98 -11.74 14.82
C GLU A 79 -9.64 -12.36 15.26
N TYR A 80 -8.55 -11.99 14.60
CA TYR A 80 -7.21 -12.46 14.95
C TYR A 80 -6.85 -12.08 16.39
N GLU A 81 -7.13 -10.84 16.80
CA GLU A 81 -6.91 -10.37 18.17
C GLU A 81 -7.81 -11.06 19.19
N ALA A 82 -9.08 -11.31 18.84
CA ALA A 82 -10.00 -12.04 19.70
C ALA A 82 -9.52 -13.48 19.94
N HIS A 83 -8.97 -14.15 18.92
CA HIS A 83 -8.38 -15.48 19.06
C HIS A 83 -7.05 -15.48 19.82
N SER A 84 -6.24 -14.44 19.65
CA SER A 84 -4.99 -14.24 20.41
C SER A 84 -5.23 -14.14 21.92
N LYS A 85 -6.22 -13.34 22.33
CA LYS A 85 -6.62 -13.21 23.75
C LYS A 85 -7.12 -14.53 24.37
N LYS A 86 -7.68 -15.42 23.53
CA LYS A 86 -8.18 -16.74 23.93
C LYS A 86 -7.13 -17.85 23.75
N LEU A 87 -5.89 -17.51 23.35
CA LEU A 87 -4.81 -18.46 23.04
C LEU A 87 -5.22 -19.55 22.03
N HIS A 88 -6.11 -19.23 21.08
CA HIS A 88 -6.59 -20.19 20.10
C HIS A 88 -5.65 -20.28 18.89
N ILE A 89 -4.47 -20.86 19.12
CA ILE A 89 -3.34 -20.91 18.18
C ILE A 89 -3.68 -21.52 16.81
N PRO A 90 -4.47 -22.62 16.68
CA PRO A 90 -4.75 -23.21 15.37
C PRO A 90 -5.47 -22.25 14.41
N THR A 91 -6.43 -21.46 14.91
CA THR A 91 -7.13 -20.47 14.09
C THR A 91 -6.23 -19.32 13.69
N MET A 92 -5.43 -18.80 14.63
CA MET A 92 -4.46 -17.74 14.32
C MET A 92 -3.50 -18.18 13.21
N TRP A 93 -3.01 -19.42 13.29
CA TRP A 93 -2.14 -19.99 12.27
C TRP A 93 -2.83 -20.07 10.90
N ARG A 94 -4.08 -20.53 10.86
CA ARG A 94 -4.89 -20.56 9.64
C ARG A 94 -5.06 -19.17 9.03
N MET A 95 -5.47 -18.18 9.83
CA MET A 95 -5.67 -16.80 9.37
C MET A 95 -4.38 -16.17 8.84
N TRP A 96 -3.24 -16.49 9.45
CA TRP A 96 -1.93 -16.05 8.99
C TRP A 96 -1.56 -16.67 7.64
N TRP A 97 -1.85 -17.97 7.46
CA TRP A 97 -1.64 -18.65 6.19
C TRP A 97 -2.56 -18.13 5.09
N GLU A 98 -3.83 -17.85 5.39
CA GLU A 98 -4.76 -17.23 4.45
C GLU A 98 -4.26 -15.85 3.98
N LEU A 99 -3.76 -15.03 4.91
CA LEU A 99 -3.14 -13.74 4.57
C LEU A 99 -1.90 -13.95 3.69
N ARG A 100 -1.02 -14.89 4.07
CA ARG A 100 0.18 -15.21 3.29
C ARG A 100 -0.18 -15.64 1.87
N ASP A 101 -1.14 -16.53 1.71
CA ASP A 101 -1.56 -17.04 0.40
C ASP A 101 -2.21 -15.93 -0.45
N LYS A 102 -2.95 -15.02 0.21
CA LYS A 102 -3.47 -13.81 -0.44
C LYS A 102 -2.34 -12.89 -0.91
N LEU A 103 -1.26 -12.75 -0.14
CA LEU A 103 -0.14 -11.86 -0.47
C LEU A 103 0.91 -12.47 -1.41
N LYS A 104 0.96 -13.81 -1.50
CA LYS A 104 1.93 -14.57 -2.32
C LYS A 104 1.97 -14.19 -3.81
N PRO A 105 0.85 -13.82 -4.48
CA PRO A 105 0.88 -13.43 -5.89
C PRO A 105 1.59 -12.10 -6.15
N TYR A 106 1.73 -11.24 -5.13
CA TYR A 106 2.36 -9.94 -5.29
C TYR A 106 3.86 -10.03 -5.03
N LYS A 107 4.61 -9.23 -5.78
CA LYS A 107 6.04 -8.99 -5.54
C LYS A 107 6.20 -7.59 -4.99
N PHE A 108 6.10 -7.44 -3.67
CA PHE A 108 6.31 -6.16 -3.01
C PHE A 108 7.80 -5.84 -2.90
N ASP A 109 8.17 -4.63 -3.33
CA ASP A 109 9.52 -4.11 -3.18
C ASP A 109 9.70 -3.45 -1.81
N VAL A 110 8.63 -2.90 -1.24
CA VAL A 110 8.61 -2.22 0.05
C VAL A 110 7.29 -2.50 0.78
N ALA A 111 7.35 -2.68 2.10
CA ALA A 111 6.20 -2.70 2.99
C ALA A 111 6.38 -1.65 4.11
N VAL A 112 5.32 -0.90 4.43
CA VAL A 112 5.32 0.24 5.38
C VAL A 112 4.14 0.19 6.34
#